data_AF-A0A376P8N1-F1
#
_entry.id   AF-A0A376P8N1-F1
#
_cell.length_a   1.000
_cell.length_b   1.000
_cell.length_c   1.000
_cell.angle_alpha   90.00
_cell.angle_beta   90.00
_cell.angle_gamma   90.00
#
_symmetry.space_group_name_H-M   'P 1'
#
loop_
_entity.id
_entity.type
_entity.pdbx_description
1 polymer ?
#
loop_
_entity_poly.entity_id
_entity_poly.type
_entity_poly.pdbx_seq_one_letter_code
_entity_poly.pdbx_strand_id
1 'polypeptide(L)' 'MKTGAEAIRALATQLPAFRQKLSDGWYQVRIAGRDAGETELSARLNEPLANGAVIHIVPASGGS' A
#
# COMPACT_ATOMS: atom_id res chain seq x y z
N MET A 1 8.73 -14.83 5.42
CA MET A 1 7.32 -14.41 5.29
C MET A 1 7.30 -13.15 4.44
N LYS A 2 6.56 -13.11 3.34
CA LYS A 2 6.47 -11.90 2.50
C LYS A 2 5.33 -11.04 3.01
N THR A 3 5.60 -9.77 3.27
CA THR A 3 4.60 -8.80 3.71
C THR A 3 4.41 -7.71 2.66
N GLY A 4 3.27 -7.02 2.70
CA GLY A 4 3.04 -5.88 1.80
C GLY A 4 4.02 -4.74 2.02
N ALA A 5 4.51 -4.59 3.24
CA ALA A 5 5.48 -3.56 3.60
C ALA A 5 6.79 -3.67 2.80
N GLU A 6 7.25 -4.88 2.46
CA GLU A 6 8.44 -5.07 1.61
C GLU A 6 8.20 -4.61 0.18
N ALA A 7 7.03 -4.92 -0.39
CA ALA A 7 6.65 -4.48 -1.73
C ALA A 7 6.52 -2.95 -1.82
N ILE A 8 5.87 -2.32 -0.83
CA ILE A 8 5.76 -0.86 -0.75
C ILE A 8 7.13 -0.20 -0.58
N ARG A 9 8.02 -0.77 0.24
CA ARG A 9 9.40 -0.29 0.37
C ARG A 9 10.16 -0.38 -0.94
N ALA A 10 10.06 -1.49 -1.66
CA ALA A 10 10.71 -1.66 -2.96
C ALA A 10 10.18 -0.65 -4.01
N LEU A 11 8.87 -0.38 -4.01
CA LEU A 11 8.30 0.66 -4.87
C LEU A 11 8.81 2.06 -4.51
N ALA A 12 8.93 2.37 -3.22
CA ALA A 12 9.43 3.65 -2.74
C ALA A 12 10.91 3.90 -3.07
N THR A 13 11.74 2.85 -3.25
CA THR A 13 13.12 3.02 -3.73
C THR A 13 13.19 3.27 -5.23
N GLN A 14 12.25 2.72 -6.00
CA GLN A 14 12.18 2.89 -7.45
C GLN A 14 11.54 4.21 -7.87
N LEU A 15 10.66 4.77 -7.04
CA LEU A 15 9.85 5.95 -7.34
C LEU A 15 10.04 7.04 -6.27
N PRO A 16 10.92 8.04 -6.50
CA PRO A 16 11.36 9.00 -5.48
C PRO A 16 10.27 9.81 -4.77
N ALA A 17 9.11 10.02 -5.41
CA ALA A 17 7.96 10.74 -4.83
C ALA A 17 6.87 9.82 -4.26
N PHE A 18 6.99 8.51 -4.45
CA PHE A 18 5.91 7.58 -4.15
C PHE A 18 5.57 7.52 -2.66
N ARG A 19 6.60 7.46 -1.81
CA ARG A 19 6.43 7.43 -0.36
C ARG A 19 5.65 8.65 0.15
N GLN A 20 6.01 9.85 -0.32
CA GLN A 20 5.36 11.08 0.11
C GLN A 20 3.89 11.09 -0.32
N LYS A 21 3.60 10.82 -1.60
CA LYS A 21 2.23 10.77 -2.11
C LYS A 21 1.36 9.72 -1.42
N LEU A 22 1.93 8.55 -1.09
CA LEU A 22 1.23 7.52 -0.33
C LEU A 22 0.88 8.01 1.09
N SER A 23 1.82 8.65 1.77
CA SER A 23 1.59 9.24 3.09
C SER A 23 0.60 10.41 3.07
N ASP A 24 0.58 11.18 1.98
CA ASP A 24 -0.34 12.29 1.76
C ASP A 24 -1.75 11.82 1.34
N GLY A 25 -2.01 10.51 1.31
CA GLY A 25 -3.34 9.97 1.01
C GLY A 25 -3.73 9.97 -0.47
N TRP A 26 -2.80 10.18 -1.39
CA TRP A 26 -3.07 10.22 -2.84
C TRP A 26 -3.50 8.86 -3.39
N TYR A 27 -3.24 7.79 -2.65
CA TYR A 27 -3.54 6.44 -3.07
C TYR A 27 -4.35 5.69 -2.02
N GLN A 28 -5.34 4.95 -2.51
CA GLN A 28 -5.99 3.89 -1.76
C GLN A 28 -5.19 2.59 -1.95
N VAL A 29 -4.89 1.91 -0.85
CA VAL A 29 -4.20 0.62 -0.87
C VAL A 29 -5.19 -0.50 -0.60
N ARG A 30 -5.24 -1.48 -1.50
CA ARG A 30 -6.06 -2.69 -1.37
C ARG A 30 -5.16 -3.91 -1.24
N ILE A 31 -5.29 -4.63 -0.14
CA ILE A 31 -4.51 -5.85 0.13
C ILE A 31 -5.48 -7.03 0.11
N ALA A 32 -5.22 -8.01 -0.76
CA ALA A 32 -6.06 -9.21 -0.91
C ALA A 32 -7.56 -8.88 -1.08
N GLY A 33 -7.86 -7.92 -1.96
CA GLY A 33 -9.24 -7.52 -2.28
C GLY A 33 -9.91 -6.58 -1.26
N ARG A 34 -9.27 -6.27 -0.12
CA ARG A 34 -9.83 -5.37 0.90
C ARG A 34 -9.06 -4.06 1.00
N ASP A 35 -9.78 -2.94 1.05
CA ASP A 35 -9.19 -1.61 1.20
C ASP A 35 -8.64 -1.41 2.61
N ALA A 36 -7.45 -0.82 2.71
CA ALA A 36 -6.83 -0.48 3.99
C ALA A 36 -7.17 0.98 4.31
N GLY A 37 -7.88 1.21 5.41
CA GLY A 37 -8.08 2.55 5.93
C GLY A 37 -6.74 3.15 6.39
N GLU A 38 -6.70 4.48 6.54
CA GLU A 38 -5.50 5.21 6.95
C GLU A 38 -4.92 4.68 8.27
N THR A 39 -5.78 4.41 9.26
CA THR A 39 -5.41 3.88 10.58
C THR A 39 -4.98 2.41 10.55
N GLU A 40 -5.42 1.66 9.55
CA GLU A 40 -5.18 0.22 9.42
C GLU A 40 -4.01 -0.11 8.49
N LEU A 41 -3.61 0.84 7.63
CA LEU A 41 -2.64 0.61 6.56
C LEU A 41 -1.34 0.00 7.08
N SER A 42 -0.79 0.55 8.16
CA SER A 42 0.43 0.04 8.77
C SER A 42 0.27 -1.41 9.24
N ALA A 43 -0.80 -1.72 9.97
CA ALA A 43 -1.06 -3.07 10.46
C ALA A 43 -1.19 -4.06 9.30
N ARG A 44 -2.01 -3.72 8.32
CA ARG A 44 -2.30 -4.58 7.17
C ARG A 44 -1.09 -4.81 6.26
N LEU A 45 -0.21 -3.81 6.11
CA LEU A 45 1.03 -3.99 5.34
C LEU A 45 2.01 -4.95 6.03
N ASN A 46 1.94 -5.09 7.35
CA ASN A 46 2.80 -6.00 8.11
C ASN A 46 2.20 -7.40 8.29
N GLU A 47 0.95 -7.62 7.90
CA GLU A 47 0.34 -8.95 7.86
C GLU A 47 1.03 -9.86 6.83
N PRO A 48 1.13 -11.18 7.09
CA PRO A 48 1.56 -12.14 6.11
C PRO A 48 0.65 -12.10 4.88
N LEU A 49 1.24 -12.02 3.69
CA LEU A 49 0.49 -12.17 2.46
C LEU A 49 0.29 -13.65 2.15
N ALA A 50 -0.94 -14.01 1.79
CA ALA A 50 -1.23 -15.29 1.17
C ALA A 50 -0.46 -15.44 -0.16
N ASN A 51 -0.14 -16.67 -0.54
CA ASN A 51 0.47 -16.92 -1.84
C ASN A 51 -0.44 -16.43 -2.97
N GLY A 52 0.11 -15.64 -3.88
CA GLY A 52 -0.64 -15.02 -4.97
C GLY A 52 -1.48 -13.80 -4.58
N ALA A 53 -1.38 -13.31 -3.33
CA ALA A 53 -2.06 -12.09 -2.93
C ALA A 53 -1.58 -10.88 -3.76
N VAL A 54 -2.55 -10.08 -4.21
CA VAL A 54 -2.30 -8.85 -4.96
C VAL A 54 -2.47 -7.64 -4.04
N ILE A 55 -1.55 -6.68 -4.17
CA ILE A 55 -1.67 -5.36 -3.59
C ILE A 55 -1.98 -4.38 -4.73
N HIS A 56 -3.12 -3.71 -4.65
CA HIS A 56 -3.44 -2.62 -5.56
C HIS A 56 -3.13 -1.29 -4.88
N ILE A 57 -2.56 -0.37 -5.65
CA ILE A 57 -2.31 1.01 -5.27
C ILE A 57 -3.02 1.83 -6.34
N VAL A 58 -4.18 2.38 -5.99
CA VAL A 58 -5.03 3.10 -6.95
C VAL A 58 -5.16 4.55 -6.52
N PRO A 59 -5.30 5.51 -7.45
CA PRO A 59 -5.56 6.90 -7.08
C PRO A 59 -6.76 6.99 -6.15
N ALA A 60 -6.62 7.71 -5.05
CA ALA A 60 -7.73 7.98 -4.15
C ALA A 60 -8.75 8.83 -4.92
N SER A 61 -10.03 8.45 -4.86
CA SER A 61 -11.14 9.14 -5.53
C SER A 61 -11.45 10.55 -4.99
N GLY A 62 -10.56 11.13 -4.20
CA GLY A 62 -10.64 12.49 -3.66
C GLY A 62 -9.28 13.21 -3.56
N GLY A 63 -8.25 12.75 -4.27
CA GLY A 63 -6.96 13.45 -4.31
C GLY A 63 -7.02 14.70 -5.19
N SER A 64 -6.98 15.88 -4.56
CA SER A 64 -6.84 17.19 -5.22
C SER A 64 -5.45 17.38 -5.83
#